data_AF-A0A526YNC5-F1
#
_entry.id   AF-A0A526YNC5-F1
#
_cell.length_a   1.000
_cell.length_b   1.000
_cell.length_c   1.000
_cell.angle_alpha   90.00
_cell.angle_beta   90.00
_cell.angle_gamma   90.00
#
_symmetry.space_group_name_H-M   'P 1'
#
loop_
_entity.id
_entity.type
_entity.pdbx_description
1 polymer ?
#
loop_
_entity_poly.entity_id
_entity_poly.type
_entity_poly.pdbx_seq_one_letter_code
_entity_poly.pdbx_strand_id
1 'polypeptide(L)'
;DETGIDIYLGTGGAPEGVLAAAALRCTGGQMQGRLILDTPQKLARAAKMGILDPKRVYRAQDMARGDVLFAATGVTDGNMLAGVKFGRNSITTHTIVLRSSSRTVREIKARHQDLEKF
;
A
#
# COMPACT_ATOMS: atom_id res chain seq x y z
N ASP A 1 -13.14 -1.94 15.66
CA ASP A 1 -11.69 -2.10 15.85
C ASP A 1 -11.36 -3.57 15.99
N GLU A 2 -11.11 -4.23 14.85
CA GLU A 2 -10.39 -5.50 14.69
C GLU A 2 -10.59 -5.92 13.24
N THR A 3 -9.51 -5.97 12.45
CA THR A 3 -9.56 -6.50 11.08
C THR A 3 -9.71 -8.03 11.08
N GLY A 4 -9.55 -8.68 12.24
CA GLY A 4 -9.43 -10.13 12.38
C GLY A 4 -8.13 -10.70 11.80
N ILE A 5 -7.14 -9.85 11.48
CA ILE A 5 -5.89 -10.25 10.83
C ILE A 5 -4.71 -9.80 11.69
N ASP A 6 -3.95 -10.78 12.22
CA ASP A 6 -2.76 -10.53 13.05
C ASP A 6 -1.47 -10.47 12.24
N ILE A 7 -1.30 -11.39 11.28
CA ILE A 7 -0.06 -11.55 10.49
C ILE A 7 -0.41 -11.83 9.03
N TYR A 8 0.35 -11.19 8.14
CA TYR A 8 0.42 -11.56 6.74
C TYR A 8 1.80 -12.14 6.43
N LEU A 9 1.84 -13.38 5.92
CA LEU A 9 3.06 -14.06 5.53
C LEU A 9 2.88 -14.70 4.16
N GLY A 10 3.79 -14.42 3.24
CA GLY A 10 3.76 -15.03 1.92
C GLY A 10 4.70 -14.36 0.93
N THR A 11 4.56 -14.78 -0.33
CA THR A 11 5.26 -14.21 -1.47
C THR A 11 4.26 -13.47 -2.34
N GLY A 12 4.64 -12.27 -2.78
CA GLY A 12 3.83 -11.46 -3.68
C GLY A 12 4.71 -10.59 -4.57
N GLY A 13 4.08 -9.63 -5.25
CA GLY A 13 4.81 -8.66 -6.06
C GLY A 13 5.61 -7.70 -5.19
N ALA A 14 6.86 -7.43 -5.61
CA ALA A 14 7.75 -6.52 -4.91
C ALA A 14 7.23 -5.06 -4.88
N PRO A 15 6.66 -4.50 -5.97
CA PRO A 15 6.07 -3.16 -5.94
C PRO A 15 4.93 -3.02 -4.90
N GLU A 16 4.06 -4.02 -4.80
CA GLU A 16 2.96 -4.07 -3.85
C GLU A 16 3.47 -4.12 -2.41
N GLY A 17 4.58 -4.84 -2.17
CA GLY A 17 5.28 -4.81 -0.90
C GLY A 17 5.78 -3.42 -0.51
N VAL A 18 6.24 -2.60 -1.46
CA VAL A 18 6.65 -1.21 -1.19
C VAL A 18 5.43 -0.34 -0.82
N LEU A 19 4.28 -0.53 -1.48
CA LEU A 19 3.04 0.17 -1.12
C LEU A 19 2.56 -0.20 0.29
N ALA A 20 2.61 -1.48 0.65
CA ALA A 20 2.29 -1.95 1.99
C ALA A 20 3.26 -1.38 3.04
N ALA A 21 4.56 -1.33 2.73
CA ALA A 21 5.56 -0.70 3.59
C ALA A 21 5.25 0.80 3.79
N ALA A 22 4.82 1.51 2.74
CA ALA A 22 4.45 2.91 2.84
C ALA A 22 3.25 3.15 3.77
N ALA A 23 2.20 2.32 3.68
CA ALA A 23 1.07 2.36 4.61
C ALA A 23 1.50 2.10 6.05
N LEU A 24 2.28 1.03 6.28
CA LEU A 24 2.81 0.67 7.61
C LEU A 24 3.75 1.72 8.20
N ARG A 25 4.51 2.44 7.36
CA ARG A 25 5.34 3.56 7.80
C ARG A 25 4.49 4.70 8.38
N CYS A 26 3.25 4.84 7.95
CA CYS A 26 2.33 5.85 8.46
C CYS A 26 1.58 5.36 9.71
N THR A 27 0.97 4.17 9.65
CA THR A 27 0.13 3.63 10.75
C THR A 27 0.94 3.03 11.90
N GLY A 28 2.18 2.63 11.66
CA GLY A 28 2.97 1.85 12.61
C GLY A 28 2.82 0.34 12.37
N GLY A 29 3.85 -0.41 12.76
CA GLY A 29 3.94 -1.86 12.56
C GLY A 29 5.34 -2.29 12.12
N GLN A 30 5.50 -3.59 11.87
CA GLN A 30 6.73 -4.20 11.42
C GLN A 30 6.50 -4.93 10.10
N MET A 31 7.46 -4.84 9.19
CA MET A 31 7.45 -5.57 7.93
C MET A 31 8.88 -5.89 7.53
N GLN A 32 9.08 -7.09 7.01
CA GLN A 32 10.30 -7.52 6.35
C GLN A 32 9.95 -8.14 5.00
N GLY A 33 10.79 -7.90 4.00
CA GLY A 33 10.66 -8.47 2.67
C GLY A 33 12.02 -8.81 2.09
N ARG A 34 12.05 -9.74 1.14
CA ARG A 34 13.25 -10.09 0.38
C ARG A 34 12.85 -10.37 -1.06
N LEU A 35 13.66 -9.88 -2.00
CA LEU A 35 13.46 -10.17 -3.41
C LEU A 35 13.79 -11.64 -3.70
N ILE A 36 12.93 -12.30 -4.47
CA ILE A 36 13.19 -13.64 -4.98
C ILE A 36 13.83 -13.50 -6.35
N LEU A 37 15.16 -13.57 -6.38
CA LEU A 37 16.01 -13.47 -7.57
C LEU A 37 16.52 -14.86 -7.96
N ASP A 38 15.58 -15.75 -8.26
CA ASP A 38 15.76 -17.18 -8.53
C ASP A 38 16.18 -17.50 -9.97
N THR A 39 16.28 -16.50 -10.85
CA THR A 39 16.74 -16.67 -12.23
C THR A 39 17.93 -15.76 -12.55
N PRO A 40 18.82 -16.17 -13.48
CA PRO A 40 19.93 -15.34 -13.93
C PRO A 40 19.48 -13.97 -14.47
N GLN A 41 18.34 -13.91 -15.15
CA GLN A 41 17.78 -12.68 -15.70
C GLN A 41 17.33 -11.72 -14.60
N LYS A 42 16.67 -12.23 -13.55
CA LYS A 42 16.27 -11.43 -12.39
C LYS A 42 17.49 -10.90 -11.63
N LEU A 43 18.51 -11.74 -11.43
CA LEU A 43 19.77 -11.35 -10.79
C LEU A 43 20.47 -10.24 -11.58
N ALA A 44 20.64 -10.42 -12.90
CA ALA A 44 21.28 -9.42 -13.75
C ALA A 44 20.51 -8.10 -13.76
N ARG A 45 19.17 -8.15 -13.82
CA ARG A 45 18.32 -6.95 -13.75
C ARG A 45 18.46 -6.25 -12.40
N ALA A 46 18.43 -6.98 -11.29
CA ALA A 46 18.58 -6.41 -9.95
C ALA A 46 19.94 -5.73 -9.78
N ALA A 47 21.03 -6.36 -10.25
CA ALA A 47 22.37 -5.78 -10.24
C ALA A 47 22.43 -4.46 -11.04
N LYS A 48 21.82 -4.41 -12.23
CA LYS A 48 21.70 -3.17 -13.04
C LYS A 48 20.93 -2.06 -12.32
N MET A 49 20.02 -2.41 -11.41
CA MET A 49 19.28 -1.46 -10.58
C MET A 49 19.99 -1.10 -9.26
N GLY A 50 21.24 -1.55 -9.07
CA GLY A 50 22.05 -1.25 -7.88
C GLY A 50 21.79 -2.18 -6.68
N ILE A 51 21.08 -3.29 -6.88
CA ILE A 51 20.88 -4.30 -5.83
C ILE A 51 22.05 -5.27 -5.87
N LEU A 52 23.04 -5.02 -5.01
CA LEU A 52 24.29 -5.78 -4.98
C LEU A 52 24.22 -7.06 -4.13
N ASP A 53 23.35 -7.09 -3.12
CA ASP A 53 23.12 -8.26 -2.28
C ASP A 53 21.77 -8.90 -2.62
N PRO A 54 21.75 -10.05 -3.32
CA PRO A 54 20.51 -10.76 -3.67
C PRO A 54 19.76 -11.32 -2.47
N LYS A 55 20.41 -11.49 -1.32
CA LYS A 55 19.83 -12.08 -0.10
C LYS A 55 19.40 -11.03 0.92
N ARG A 56 19.57 -9.75 0.62
CA ARG A 56 19.23 -8.64 1.52
C ARG A 56 17.79 -8.73 1.98
N VAL A 57 17.60 -8.61 3.29
CA VAL A 57 16.28 -8.40 3.90
C VAL A 57 16.04 -6.91 4.04
N TYR A 58 14.91 -6.43 3.51
CA TYR A 58 14.47 -5.05 3.56
C TYR A 58 13.44 -4.89 4.67
N ARG A 59 13.64 -3.91 5.55
CA ARG A 59 12.62 -3.46 6.52
C ARG A 59 11.68 -2.46 5.85
N ALA A 60 10.53 -2.17 6.47
CA ALA A 60 9.62 -1.13 6.00
C ALA A 60 10.32 0.22 5.71
N GLN A 61 11.29 0.59 6.56
CA GLN A 61 12.08 1.81 6.44
C GLN A 61 13.08 1.76 5.29
N ASP A 62 13.54 0.57 4.88
CA ASP A 62 14.38 0.43 3.70
C ASP A 62 13.59 0.65 2.41
N MET A 63 12.33 0.17 2.39
CA MET A 63 11.43 0.20 1.24
C MET A 63 10.78 1.58 1.03
N ALA A 64 10.36 2.25 2.11
CA ALA A 64 9.73 3.58 2.06
C ALA A 64 10.42 4.55 3.03
N ARG A 65 11.35 5.34 2.48
CA ARG A 65 12.24 6.26 3.20
C ARG A 65 11.68 7.69 3.23
N GLY A 66 12.12 8.47 4.22
CA GLY A 66 11.76 9.89 4.35
C GLY A 66 10.34 10.12 4.88
N ASP A 67 9.76 11.26 4.48
CA ASP A 67 8.35 11.57 4.71
C ASP A 67 7.49 10.83 3.69
N VAL A 68 6.53 10.06 4.17
CA VAL A 68 5.75 9.12 3.38
C VAL A 68 4.29 9.50 3.47
N LEU A 69 3.64 9.60 2.31
CA LEU A 69 2.19 9.67 2.19
C LEU A 69 1.65 8.40 1.53
N PHE A 70 0.52 7.94 2.02
CA PHE A 70 -0.22 6.82 1.44
C PHE A 70 -1.67 7.24 1.26
N ALA A 71 -2.25 6.90 0.11
CA ALA A 71 -3.67 7.09 -0.15
C ALA A 71 -4.23 5.86 -0.86
N ALA A 72 -5.40 5.41 -0.45
CA ALA A 72 -6.11 4.31 -1.08
C ALA A 72 -7.61 4.55 -1.07
N THR A 73 -8.29 4.16 -2.15
CA THR A 73 -9.74 4.25 -2.32
C THR A 73 -10.29 2.86 -2.63
N GLY A 74 -11.36 2.46 -1.95
CA GLY A 74 -12.01 1.17 -2.19
C GLY A 74 -12.73 1.14 -3.54
N VAL A 75 -12.40 0.17 -4.38
CA VAL A 75 -13.11 -0.09 -5.65
C VAL A 75 -14.30 -1.01 -5.37
N THR A 76 -14.04 -2.17 -4.77
CA THR A 76 -15.04 -3.09 -4.21
C THR A 76 -14.96 -3.08 -2.69
N ASP A 77 -16.00 -3.59 -2.02
CA ASP A 77 -15.98 -3.74 -0.56
C ASP A 77 -14.82 -4.64 -0.14
N GLY A 78 -14.06 -4.16 0.85
CA GLY A 78 -12.98 -4.91 1.47
C GLY A 78 -12.89 -4.61 2.96
N ASN A 79 -11.97 -5.30 3.64
CA ASN A 79 -11.85 -5.23 5.09
C ASN A 79 -11.48 -3.83 5.62
N MET A 80 -10.88 -2.99 4.78
CA MET A 80 -10.39 -1.67 5.18
C MET A 80 -11.23 -0.51 4.60
N LEU A 81 -11.70 -0.65 3.35
CA LEU A 81 -12.41 0.42 2.64
C LEU A 81 -13.67 -0.16 1.99
N ALA A 82 -14.71 0.66 1.96
CA ALA A 82 -15.94 0.33 1.25
C ALA A 82 -15.74 0.59 -0.25
N GLY A 83 -16.36 -0.25 -1.07
CA GLY A 83 -16.36 -0.09 -2.51
C GLY A 83 -17.11 1.14 -2.97
N VAL A 84 -16.94 1.48 -4.25
CA VAL A 84 -17.67 2.56 -4.88
C VAL A 84 -19.16 2.21 -4.91
N LYS A 85 -20.00 3.13 -4.45
CA LYS A 85 -21.47 2.97 -4.48
C LYS A 85 -22.09 3.96 -5.45
N PHE A 86 -22.75 3.43 -6.48
CA PHE A 86 -23.50 4.19 -7.46
C PHE A 86 -24.94 4.37 -6.98
N GLY A 87 -25.28 5.58 -6.56
CA GLY A 87 -26.65 5.98 -6.23
C GLY A 87 -27.31 6.75 -7.38
N ARG A 88 -28.61 7.03 -7.24
CA ARG A 88 -29.38 7.75 -8.28
C ARG A 88 -28.82 9.14 -8.63
N ASN A 89 -28.36 9.88 -7.62
CA ASN A 89 -27.96 11.28 -7.76
C ASN A 89 -26.49 11.52 -7.36
N SER A 90 -25.75 10.46 -7.04
CA SER A 90 -24.35 10.61 -6.62
C SER A 90 -23.61 9.28 -6.54
N ILE A 91 -22.30 9.34 -6.75
CA ILE A 91 -21.36 8.26 -6.47
C ILE A 91 -20.72 8.51 -5.11
N THR A 92 -20.60 7.47 -4.29
CA THR A 92 -19.90 7.55 -2.99
C THR A 92 -18.61 6.74 -3.04
N THR A 93 -17.51 7.33 -2.58
CA THR A 93 -16.20 6.65 -2.45
C THR A 93 -15.73 6.70 -1.01
N HIS A 94 -14.99 5.67 -0.59
CA HIS A 94 -14.34 5.60 0.71
C HIS A 94 -12.82 5.55 0.52
N THR A 95 -12.14 6.58 1.02
CA THR A 95 -10.69 6.78 0.86
C THR A 95 -10.03 6.91 2.23
N ILE A 96 -8.83 6.37 2.38
CA ILE A 96 -7.95 6.67 3.51
C ILE A 96 -6.70 7.39 3.04
N VAL A 97 -6.26 8.39 3.79
CA VAL A 97 -5.02 9.14 3.55
C VAL A 97 -4.19 9.15 4.83
N LEU A 98 -2.93 8.75 4.72
CA LEU A 98 -1.99 8.59 5.82
C LEU A 98 -0.73 9.41 5.57
N ARG A 99 -0.14 9.97 6.62
CA ARG A 99 1.17 10.64 6.53
C ARG A 99 2.08 10.27 7.70
N SER A 100 3.31 9.88 7.41
CA SER A 100 4.24 9.37 8.42
C SER A 100 4.78 10.45 9.36
N SER A 101 5.09 11.65 8.82
CA SER A 101 5.62 12.77 9.62
C SER A 101 4.63 13.30 10.65
N SER A 102 3.35 13.41 10.29
CA SER A 102 2.31 13.92 11.20
C SER A 102 1.54 12.83 11.94
N ARG A 103 1.77 11.55 11.60
CA ARG A 103 1.00 10.39 12.09
C ARG A 103 -0.52 10.54 11.91
N THR A 104 -0.94 11.39 10.98
CA THR A 104 -2.34 11.69 10.77
C THR A 104 -2.97 10.62 9.90
N VAL A 105 -4.11 10.11 10.36
CA VAL A 105 -5.02 9.25 9.59
C VAL A 105 -6.23 10.09 9.20
N ARG A 106 -6.57 10.13 7.91
CA ARG A 106 -7.79 10.75 7.41
C ARG A 106 -8.62 9.70 6.69
N GLU A 107 -9.82 9.45 7.21
CA GLU A 107 -10.85 8.73 6.47
C GLU A 107 -11.76 9.73 5.78
N ILE A 108 -11.95 9.55 4.48
CA ILE A 108 -12.68 10.47 3.61
C ILE A 108 -13.80 9.68 2.94
N LYS A 109 -15.05 10.03 3.29
CA LYS A 109 -16.24 9.59 2.57
C LYS A 109 -16.69 10.74 1.67
N ALA A 110 -16.47 10.60 0.38
CA ALA A 110 -16.79 11.64 -0.60
C ALA A 110 -18.08 11.30 -1.34
N ARG A 111 -18.87 12.33 -1.65
CA ARG A 111 -20.08 12.24 -2.46
C ARG A 111 -19.90 13.07 -3.72
N HIS A 112 -19.84 12.41 -4.87
CA HIS A 112 -19.67 13.02 -6.18
C HIS A 112 -21.05 13.18 -6.82
N GLN A 113 -21.49 14.41 -7.08
CA GLN A 113 -22.85 14.70 -7.60
C GLN A 113 -22.92 14.84 -9.12
N ASP A 114 -21.79 15.19 -9.74
CA ASP A 114 -21.67 15.32 -11.19
C ASP A 114 -21.32 13.95 -11.78
N LEU A 115 -22.35 13.24 -12.26
CA LEU A 115 -22.22 11.87 -12.77
C LEU A 115 -21.62 11.82 -14.18
N GLU A 116 -21.57 12.94 -14.92
CA GLU A 116 -21.00 12.94 -16.28
C GLU A 116 -19.47 12.94 -16.26
N LYS A 117 -18.85 13.26 -15.11
CA LYS A 117 -17.39 13.29 -14.94
C LYS A 117 -16.77 11.94 -14.56
N PHE A 118 -17.57 10.91 -14.26
CA PHE A 118 -17.13 9.62 -13.73
C PHE A 118 -17.82 8.45 -14.43
#